data_AF-A0A2E9CZT9-F1
#
_entry.id   AF-A0A2E9CZT9-F1
#
_cell.length_a   1.000
_cell.length_b   1.000
_cell.length_c   1.000
_cell.angle_alpha   90.00
_cell.angle_beta   90.00
_cell.angle_gamma   90.00
#
_symmetry.space_group_name_H-M   'P 1'
#
loop_
_entity.id
_entity.type
_entity.pdbx_description
1 polymer ?
#
loop_
_entity_poly.entity_id
_entity_poly.type
_entity_poly.pdbx_seq_one_letter_code
_entity_poly.pdbx_strand_id
1 'polypeptide(L)'
;MENGNELNQLLPGQPLRVGVDLIADKNSGALIVIGTSNKLEKISSGGVNLIDCSYSPEMLSELSKMDGAIIVSNDVTKILKANVHLNPSDSLSTSQTGTRHRTAERTAEETDLTVITVSEESSLVKVFNNAGTTELEEPSVTLGRVNESLQSVDRMRRRFDDAVAELGELEIENSLTNQEVLEVIQRGELLTRLAKQVRIEALKLGGEAGLILIQIDSFESGVKNTFNLVLKD
;
A
#
# COMPACT_ATOMS: atom_id res chain seq x y z
N MET A 1 -13.56 14.06 -1.98
CA MET A 1 -12.15 13.66 -1.77
C MET A 1 -12.06 12.65 -0.61
N GLU A 2 -13.00 11.70 -0.49
CA GLU A 2 -13.06 10.75 0.64
C GLU A 2 -12.40 9.40 0.31
N ASN A 3 -12.36 8.99 -0.96
CA ASN A 3 -11.89 7.67 -1.40
C ASN A 3 -10.39 7.40 -1.18
N GLY A 4 -9.57 8.42 -0.93
CA GLY A 4 -8.14 8.25 -0.66
C GLY A 4 -7.85 7.62 0.71
N ASN A 5 -8.78 7.74 1.67
CA ASN A 5 -8.56 7.29 3.04
C ASN A 5 -8.84 5.78 3.23
N GLU A 6 -9.74 5.21 2.42
CA GLU A 6 -10.13 3.79 2.51
C GLU A 6 -9.01 2.87 2.02
N LEU A 7 -8.29 3.27 0.97
CA LEU A 7 -7.13 2.51 0.50
C LEU A 7 -5.96 2.59 1.49
N ASN A 8 -5.85 3.70 2.24
CA ASN A 8 -4.82 3.84 3.27
C ASN A 8 -5.01 2.82 4.41
N GLN A 9 -6.26 2.45 4.74
CA GLN A 9 -6.55 1.42 5.76
C GLN A 9 -6.08 0.02 5.36
N LEU A 10 -5.82 -0.20 4.06
CA LEU A 10 -5.34 -1.47 3.50
C LEU A 10 -3.82 -1.50 3.28
N LEU A 11 -3.10 -0.45 3.69
CA LEU A 11 -1.65 -0.45 3.73
C LEU A 11 -1.14 -1.40 4.82
N PRO A 12 0.01 -2.07 4.62
CA PRO A 12 0.60 -2.95 5.62
C PRO A 12 0.79 -2.23 6.98
N GLY A 13 0.55 -2.97 8.06
CA GLY A 13 0.56 -2.45 9.43
C GLY A 13 -0.71 -1.72 9.89
N GLN A 14 -1.69 -1.47 9.01
CA GLN A 14 -2.98 -0.92 9.42
C GLN A 14 -3.90 -2.01 9.98
N PRO A 15 -4.79 -1.70 10.94
CA PRO A 15 -5.64 -2.70 11.58
C PRO A 15 -6.46 -3.53 10.58
N LEU A 16 -7.07 -2.89 9.58
CA LEU A 16 -7.86 -3.59 8.56
C LEU A 16 -6.99 -4.54 7.73
N ARG A 17 -5.83 -4.07 7.27
CA ARG A 17 -4.89 -4.88 6.51
C ARG A 17 -4.43 -6.10 7.27
N VAL A 18 -4.03 -5.92 8.54
CA VAL A 18 -3.62 -7.03 9.42
C VAL A 18 -4.74 -8.06 9.57
N GLY A 19 -5.99 -7.63 9.73
CA GLY A 19 -7.13 -8.55 9.81
C GLY A 19 -7.40 -9.30 8.51
N VAL A 20 -7.25 -8.63 7.37
CA VAL A 20 -7.41 -9.24 6.03
C VAL A 20 -6.29 -10.23 5.74
N ASP A 21 -5.04 -9.90 6.05
CA ASP A 21 -3.89 -10.80 5.91
C ASP A 21 -4.05 -12.03 6.82
N LEU A 22 -4.53 -11.85 8.07
CA LEU A 22 -4.81 -12.97 8.99
C LEU A 22 -5.88 -13.94 8.44
N ILE A 23 -6.87 -13.43 7.71
CA ILE A 23 -7.90 -14.25 7.05
C ILE A 23 -7.26 -15.04 5.90
N ALA A 24 -6.44 -14.37 5.08
CA ALA A 24 -5.75 -14.96 3.95
C ALA A 24 -4.77 -16.08 4.40
N ASP A 25 -4.02 -15.85 5.47
CA ASP A 25 -3.07 -16.80 6.06
C ASP A 25 -3.76 -18.07 6.60
N LYS A 26 -4.99 -17.92 7.09
CA LYS A 26 -5.82 -19.05 7.56
C LYS A 26 -6.53 -19.78 6.42
N ASN A 27 -6.32 -19.38 5.16
CA ASN A 27 -7.04 -19.87 3.98
C ASN A 27 -8.56 -19.81 4.18
N SER A 28 -9.04 -18.71 4.75
CA SER A 28 -10.46 -18.47 4.98
C SER A 28 -10.99 -17.48 3.95
N GLY A 29 -12.19 -17.73 3.41
CA GLY A 29 -12.87 -16.78 2.55
C GLY A 29 -13.47 -15.62 3.34
N ALA A 30 -13.50 -14.42 2.75
CA ALA A 30 -14.22 -13.29 3.35
C ALA A 30 -14.83 -12.36 2.30
N LEU A 31 -15.93 -11.70 2.69
CA LEU A 31 -16.54 -10.59 1.97
C LEU A 31 -16.77 -9.45 2.98
N ILE A 32 -16.04 -8.36 2.85
CA ILE A 32 -16.01 -7.27 3.83
C ILE A 32 -16.45 -5.98 3.15
N VAL A 33 -17.41 -5.26 3.72
CA VAL A 33 -17.85 -3.94 3.23
C VAL A 33 -17.42 -2.87 4.23
N ILE A 34 -16.77 -1.82 3.74
CA ILE A 34 -16.40 -0.67 4.56
C ILE A 34 -17.51 0.37 4.49
N GLY A 35 -18.07 0.69 5.65
CA GLY A 35 -19.05 1.74 5.83
C GLY A 35 -20.50 1.30 5.69
N THR A 36 -21.40 2.29 5.77
CA THR A 36 -22.85 2.06 5.69
C THR A 36 -23.50 3.06 4.74
N SER A 37 -24.56 2.62 4.07
CA SER A 37 -25.38 3.48 3.24
C SER A 37 -26.82 2.96 3.18
N ASN A 38 -27.77 3.85 2.89
CA ASN A 38 -29.17 3.43 2.69
C ASN A 38 -29.32 2.44 1.53
N LYS A 39 -28.40 2.45 0.55
CA LYS A 39 -28.37 1.47 -0.53
C LYS A 39 -27.92 0.10 -0.01
N LEU A 40 -26.86 0.06 0.80
CA LEU A 40 -26.36 -1.16 1.43
C LEU A 40 -27.44 -1.83 2.30
N GLU A 41 -28.17 -1.06 3.10
CA GLU A 41 -29.25 -1.58 3.94
C GLU A 41 -30.39 -2.21 3.12
N LYS A 42 -30.68 -1.70 1.92
CA LYS A 42 -31.74 -2.26 1.04
C LYS A 42 -31.36 -3.59 0.39
N ILE A 43 -30.08 -3.79 0.09
CA ILE A 43 -29.57 -5.03 -0.52
C ILE A 43 -29.12 -6.06 0.52
N SER A 44 -29.00 -5.66 1.78
CA SER A 44 -28.63 -6.52 2.90
C SER A 44 -29.83 -7.28 3.44
N SER A 45 -29.68 -8.59 3.64
CA SER A 45 -30.68 -9.42 4.31
C SER A 45 -30.04 -10.37 5.33
N GLY A 46 -30.78 -10.72 6.38
CA GLY A 46 -30.29 -11.57 7.46
C GLY A 46 -29.14 -10.95 8.25
N GLY A 47 -28.26 -11.81 8.77
CA GLY A 47 -27.11 -11.42 9.58
C GLY A 47 -27.44 -11.04 11.02
N VAL A 48 -26.37 -10.72 11.76
CA VAL A 48 -26.43 -10.33 13.16
C VAL A 48 -25.89 -8.91 13.29
N ASN A 49 -26.70 -8.02 13.85
CA ASN A 49 -26.26 -6.68 14.23
C ASN A 49 -25.41 -6.78 15.50
N LEU A 50 -24.19 -6.28 15.43
CA LEU A 50 -23.25 -6.27 16.54
C LEU A 50 -23.30 -4.89 17.21
N ILE A 51 -23.90 -4.84 18.39
CA ILE A 51 -24.01 -3.60 19.17
C ILE A 51 -22.71 -3.40 19.95
N ASP A 52 -22.03 -2.28 19.71
CA ASP A 52 -20.77 -1.88 20.38
C ASP A 52 -19.62 -2.90 20.26
N CYS A 53 -19.55 -3.62 19.15
CA CYS A 53 -18.39 -4.46 18.85
C CYS A 53 -17.24 -3.62 18.31
N SER A 54 -16.19 -3.44 19.13
CA SER A 54 -14.94 -2.83 18.70
C SER A 54 -14.23 -3.71 17.67
N TYR A 55 -13.65 -3.06 16.67
CA TYR A 55 -12.82 -3.72 15.67
C TYR A 55 -11.54 -4.29 16.30
N SER A 56 -11.21 -5.53 15.97
CA SER A 56 -9.87 -6.10 16.09
C SER A 56 -9.61 -7.07 14.93
N PRO A 57 -8.35 -7.22 14.50
CA PRO A 57 -7.98 -8.19 13.46
C PRO A 57 -8.46 -9.62 13.77
N GLU A 58 -8.34 -10.03 15.02
CA GLU A 58 -8.75 -11.36 15.49
C GLU A 58 -10.26 -11.51 15.40
N MET A 59 -11.03 -10.51 15.82
CA MET A 59 -12.49 -10.54 15.71
C MET A 59 -12.94 -10.61 14.25
N LEU A 60 -12.32 -9.82 13.36
CA LEU A 60 -12.61 -9.87 11.93
C LEU A 60 -12.36 -11.28 11.37
N SER A 61 -11.23 -11.89 11.75
CA SER A 61 -10.86 -13.25 11.33
C SER A 61 -11.75 -14.36 11.92
N GLU A 62 -12.26 -14.20 13.13
CA GLU A 62 -13.20 -15.16 13.69
C GLU A 62 -14.58 -15.06 13.03
N LEU A 63 -15.05 -13.84 12.77
CA LEU A 63 -16.33 -13.62 12.08
C LEU A 63 -16.29 -14.04 10.61
N SER A 64 -15.12 -14.01 9.95
CA SER A 64 -14.99 -14.44 8.54
C SER A 64 -15.19 -15.94 8.34
N LYS A 65 -15.13 -16.74 9.42
CA LYS A 65 -15.45 -18.17 9.37
C LYS A 65 -16.94 -18.42 9.15
N MET A 66 -17.78 -17.42 9.38
CA MET A 66 -19.20 -17.49 9.07
C MET A 66 -19.42 -17.25 7.58
N ASP A 67 -20.50 -17.80 7.05
CA ASP A 67 -20.94 -17.48 5.69
C ASP A 67 -21.40 -16.01 5.59
N GLY A 68 -21.37 -15.45 4.39
CA GLY A 68 -21.87 -14.10 4.12
C GLY A 68 -20.84 -12.99 4.28
N ALA A 69 -21.35 -11.77 4.45
CA ALA A 69 -20.56 -10.54 4.49
C ALA A 69 -20.43 -9.98 5.91
N ILE A 70 -19.33 -9.27 6.13
CA ILE A 70 -19.04 -8.50 7.33
C ILE A 70 -19.08 -7.02 6.95
N ILE A 71 -19.73 -6.19 7.76
CA ILE A 71 -19.80 -4.75 7.55
C ILE A 71 -19.04 -4.06 8.68
N VAL A 72 -18.05 -3.26 8.35
CA VAL A 72 -17.24 -2.47 9.28
C VAL A 72 -17.57 -0.99 9.16
N SER A 73 -17.31 -0.19 10.18
CA SER A 73 -17.49 1.28 10.10
C SER A 73 -16.48 1.92 9.12
N ASN A 74 -16.78 3.11 8.59
CA ASN A 74 -15.91 3.82 7.63
C ASN A 74 -14.49 4.06 8.17
N ASP A 75 -14.37 4.28 9.47
CA ASP A 75 -13.11 4.50 10.19
C ASP A 75 -12.45 3.19 10.69
N VAL A 76 -13.10 2.04 10.46
CA VAL A 76 -12.68 0.70 10.89
C VAL A 76 -12.44 0.62 12.41
N THR A 77 -13.26 1.32 13.19
CA THR A 77 -13.23 1.25 14.66
C THR A 77 -14.23 0.26 15.22
N LYS A 78 -15.27 -0.10 14.46
CA LYS A 78 -16.31 -1.05 14.88
C LYS A 78 -16.66 -2.05 13.78
N ILE A 79 -17.05 -3.25 14.19
CA ILE A 79 -17.74 -4.22 13.33
C ILE A 79 -19.24 -4.06 13.58
N LEU A 80 -19.99 -3.74 12.53
CA LEU A 80 -21.40 -3.35 12.63
C LEU A 80 -22.32 -4.55 12.45
N LYS A 81 -22.02 -5.39 11.47
CA LYS A 81 -22.80 -6.58 11.15
C LYS A 81 -21.90 -7.72 10.68
N ALA A 82 -22.33 -8.94 10.93
CA ALA A 82 -21.70 -10.15 10.40
C ALA A 82 -22.76 -11.12 9.86
N ASN A 83 -22.33 -12.08 9.03
CA ASN A 83 -23.21 -13.06 8.39
C ASN A 83 -24.35 -12.43 7.56
N VAL A 84 -24.06 -11.28 6.93
CA VAL A 84 -25.04 -10.55 6.12
C VAL A 84 -25.08 -11.12 4.72
N HIS A 85 -26.27 -11.38 4.19
CA HIS A 85 -26.42 -11.78 2.80
C HIS A 85 -26.63 -10.54 1.92
N LEU A 86 -25.72 -10.30 0.98
CA LEU A 86 -25.78 -9.16 0.05
C LEU A 86 -26.40 -9.60 -1.28
N ASN A 87 -27.46 -8.91 -1.68
CA ASN A 87 -28.22 -9.19 -2.91
C ASN A 87 -28.24 -7.94 -3.83
N PRO A 88 -27.10 -7.53 -4.40
CA PRO A 88 -27.04 -6.42 -5.33
C PRO A 88 -27.75 -6.77 -6.65
N SER A 89 -28.11 -5.75 -7.43
CA SER A 89 -28.86 -5.92 -8.67
C SER A 89 -28.12 -6.80 -9.70
N ASP A 90 -28.83 -7.78 -10.26
CA ASP A 90 -28.33 -8.62 -11.35
C ASP A 90 -28.12 -7.87 -12.68
N SER A 91 -28.71 -6.69 -12.82
CA SER A 91 -28.55 -5.83 -14.00
C SER A 91 -27.15 -5.22 -14.12
N LEU A 92 -26.38 -5.20 -13.03
CA LEU A 92 -25.02 -4.68 -13.01
C LEU A 92 -24.08 -5.68 -13.69
N SER A 93 -23.31 -5.17 -14.66
CA SER A 93 -22.32 -5.96 -15.38
C SER A 93 -21.19 -6.33 -14.42
N THR A 94 -20.68 -7.55 -14.57
CA THR A 94 -19.55 -8.01 -13.76
C THR A 94 -18.55 -8.74 -14.64
N SER A 95 -17.27 -8.45 -14.43
CA SER A 95 -16.14 -9.10 -15.09
C SER A 95 -15.59 -10.27 -14.27
N GLN A 96 -16.05 -10.41 -13.02
CA GLN A 96 -15.51 -11.38 -12.08
C GLN A 96 -16.10 -12.78 -12.25
N THR A 97 -15.30 -13.78 -11.89
CA THR A 97 -15.70 -15.18 -11.80
C THR A 97 -15.97 -15.56 -10.33
N GLY A 98 -16.98 -16.40 -10.12
CA GLY A 98 -17.40 -16.82 -8.78
C GLY A 98 -18.43 -15.89 -8.13
N THR A 99 -19.33 -16.47 -7.34
CA THR A 99 -20.48 -15.74 -6.75
C THR A 99 -20.02 -14.63 -5.81
N ARG A 100 -19.04 -14.88 -4.93
CA ARG A 100 -18.52 -13.89 -3.97
C ARG A 100 -17.93 -12.64 -4.64
N HIS A 101 -17.07 -12.82 -5.66
CA HIS A 101 -16.45 -11.71 -6.37
C HIS A 101 -17.47 -10.92 -7.20
N ARG A 102 -18.41 -11.60 -7.85
CA ARG A 102 -19.52 -10.93 -8.57
C ARG A 102 -20.39 -10.11 -7.63
N THR A 103 -20.73 -10.66 -6.47
CA THR A 103 -21.47 -9.93 -5.44
C THR A 103 -20.68 -8.73 -4.94
N ALA A 104 -19.35 -8.86 -4.75
CA ALA A 104 -18.50 -7.77 -4.30
C ALA A 104 -18.44 -6.60 -5.29
N GLU A 105 -18.15 -6.88 -6.57
CA GLU A 105 -18.08 -5.86 -7.63
C GLU A 105 -19.40 -5.11 -7.77
N ARG A 106 -20.52 -5.84 -7.80
CA ARG A 106 -21.87 -5.24 -7.91
C ARG A 106 -22.28 -4.48 -6.66
N THR A 107 -21.91 -4.97 -5.47
CA THR A 107 -22.17 -4.25 -4.21
C THR A 107 -21.41 -2.94 -4.19
N ALA A 108 -20.13 -2.93 -4.59
CA ALA A 108 -19.34 -1.72 -4.67
C ALA A 108 -19.96 -0.71 -5.65
N GLU A 109 -20.32 -1.16 -6.86
CA GLU A 109 -20.94 -0.32 -7.89
C GLU A 109 -22.32 0.21 -7.47
N GLU A 110 -23.15 -0.60 -6.83
CA GLU A 110 -24.49 -0.17 -6.40
C GLU A 110 -24.42 0.81 -5.24
N THR A 111 -23.56 0.52 -4.25
CA THR A 111 -23.53 1.23 -2.97
C THR A 111 -22.55 2.39 -2.89
N ASP A 112 -21.65 2.52 -3.87
CA ASP A 112 -20.52 3.45 -3.88
C ASP A 112 -19.56 3.25 -2.69
N LEU A 113 -19.54 2.04 -2.11
CA LEU A 113 -18.69 1.68 -0.97
C LEU A 113 -17.52 0.79 -1.39
N THR A 114 -16.45 0.81 -0.60
CA THR A 114 -15.35 -0.14 -0.76
C THR A 114 -15.73 -1.52 -0.24
N VAL A 115 -15.57 -2.53 -1.09
CA VAL A 115 -15.83 -3.94 -0.78
C VAL A 115 -14.55 -4.74 -1.00
N ILE A 116 -14.20 -5.59 -0.04
CA ILE A 116 -12.99 -6.41 -0.06
C ILE A 116 -13.40 -7.87 -0.10
N THR A 117 -12.71 -8.67 -0.91
CA THR A 117 -12.83 -10.12 -0.89
C THR A 117 -11.50 -10.77 -0.59
N VAL A 118 -11.55 -11.83 0.23
CA VAL A 118 -10.44 -12.77 0.41
C VAL A 118 -10.87 -14.11 -0.18
N SER A 119 -10.05 -14.64 -1.09
CA SER A 119 -10.25 -15.95 -1.69
C SER A 119 -9.83 -17.04 -0.72
N GLU A 120 -10.68 -18.05 -0.54
CA GLU A 120 -10.38 -19.21 0.30
C GLU A 120 -9.34 -20.13 -0.36
N GLU A 121 -9.40 -20.27 -1.69
CA GLU A 121 -8.55 -21.21 -2.44
C GLU A 121 -7.16 -20.67 -2.73
N SER A 122 -7.05 -19.36 -2.95
CA SER A 122 -5.83 -18.72 -3.45
C SER A 122 -5.27 -17.65 -2.52
N SER A 123 -5.96 -17.36 -1.41
CA SER A 123 -5.62 -16.28 -0.47
C SER A 123 -5.51 -14.89 -1.09
N LEU A 124 -5.90 -14.74 -2.37
CA LEU A 124 -5.86 -13.47 -3.09
C LEU A 124 -6.87 -12.49 -2.49
N VAL A 125 -6.39 -11.28 -2.27
CA VAL A 125 -7.19 -10.17 -1.75
C VAL A 125 -7.51 -9.19 -2.86
N LYS A 126 -8.79 -8.95 -3.10
CA LYS A 126 -9.27 -7.96 -4.08
C LYS A 126 -10.09 -6.88 -3.41
N VAL A 127 -9.93 -5.66 -3.88
CA VAL A 127 -10.64 -4.46 -3.44
C VAL A 127 -11.46 -3.93 -4.61
N PHE A 128 -12.74 -3.73 -4.39
CA PHE A 128 -13.71 -3.21 -5.33
C PHE A 128 -14.20 -1.86 -4.82
N ASN A 129 -14.07 -0.81 -5.62
CA ASN A 129 -14.62 0.50 -5.33
C ASN A 129 -14.88 1.26 -6.64
N ASN A 130 -15.30 2.52 -6.55
CA ASN A 130 -15.61 3.33 -7.73
C ASN A 130 -14.40 3.61 -8.65
N ALA A 131 -13.16 3.37 -8.19
CA ALA A 131 -11.97 3.47 -9.05
C ALA A 131 -11.71 2.19 -9.85
N GLY A 132 -12.39 1.09 -9.52
CA GLY A 132 -12.28 -0.20 -10.18
C GLY A 132 -11.92 -1.33 -9.23
N THR A 133 -11.42 -2.43 -9.80
CA THR A 133 -10.95 -3.59 -9.04
C THR A 133 -9.42 -3.54 -8.93
N THR A 134 -8.91 -3.61 -7.71
CA THR A 134 -7.46 -3.67 -7.42
C THR A 134 -7.15 -4.95 -6.65
N GLU A 135 -6.13 -5.68 -7.08
CA GLU A 135 -5.59 -6.80 -6.32
C GLU A 135 -4.50 -6.29 -5.36
N LEU A 136 -4.56 -6.68 -4.09
CA LEU A 136 -3.53 -6.31 -3.12
C LEU A 136 -2.37 -7.30 -3.22
N GLU A 137 -1.19 -6.77 -3.51
CA GLU A 137 0.05 -7.54 -3.44
C GLU A 137 0.35 -7.93 -1.98
N GLU A 138 0.98 -9.09 -1.82
CA GLU A 138 1.53 -9.53 -0.53
C GLU A 138 2.60 -8.53 -0.05
N PRO A 139 2.64 -8.18 1.26
CA PRO A 139 3.60 -7.20 1.77
C PRO A 139 5.05 -7.61 1.49
N SER A 140 5.35 -8.91 1.55
CA SER A 140 6.68 -9.48 1.30
C SER A 140 7.19 -9.19 -0.12
N VAL A 141 6.32 -9.27 -1.13
CA VAL A 141 6.64 -8.98 -2.53
C VAL A 141 6.95 -7.50 -2.72
N THR A 142 6.13 -6.63 -2.11
CA THR A 142 6.37 -5.19 -2.15
C THR A 142 7.69 -4.83 -1.47
N LEU A 143 7.98 -5.46 -0.32
CA LEU A 143 9.21 -5.25 0.44
C LEU A 143 10.44 -5.71 -0.35
N GLY A 144 10.36 -6.87 -1.01
CA GLY A 144 11.44 -7.38 -1.87
C GLY A 144 11.82 -6.39 -2.97
N ARG A 145 10.82 -5.87 -3.69
CA ARG A 145 11.03 -4.86 -4.75
C ARG A 145 11.61 -3.55 -4.20
N VAL A 146 11.12 -3.07 -3.06
CA VAL A 146 11.66 -1.87 -2.40
C VAL A 146 13.13 -2.07 -1.98
N ASN A 147 13.48 -3.26 -1.48
CA ASN A 147 14.86 -3.59 -1.12
C ASN A 147 15.79 -3.64 -2.35
N GLU A 148 15.33 -4.16 -3.48
CA GLU A 148 16.08 -4.12 -4.75
C GLU A 148 16.34 -2.67 -5.21
N SER A 149 15.30 -1.83 -5.14
CA SER A 149 15.40 -0.40 -5.41
C SER A 149 16.39 0.29 -4.47
N LEU A 150 16.35 0.00 -3.16
CA LEU A 150 17.29 0.53 -2.16
C LEU A 150 18.74 0.17 -2.46
N GLN A 151 19.03 -1.06 -2.87
CA GLN A 151 20.38 -1.46 -3.26
C GLN A 151 20.91 -0.64 -4.44
N SER A 152 20.03 -0.21 -5.34
CA SER A 152 20.41 0.68 -6.45
C SER A 152 20.75 2.09 -5.95
N VAL A 153 20.02 2.60 -4.95
CA VAL A 153 20.35 3.87 -4.27
C VAL A 153 21.70 3.78 -3.56
N ASP A 154 21.95 2.71 -2.81
CA ASP A 154 23.24 2.48 -2.12
C ASP A 154 24.42 2.46 -3.10
N ARG A 155 24.30 1.70 -4.20
CA ARG A 155 25.33 1.68 -5.26
C ARG A 155 25.57 3.06 -5.85
N MET A 156 24.49 3.83 -6.08
CA MET A 156 24.61 5.18 -6.62
C MET A 156 25.26 6.14 -5.62
N ARG A 157 24.98 5.95 -4.33
CA ARG A 157 25.61 6.72 -3.25
C ARG A 157 27.11 6.50 -3.20
N ARG A 158 27.57 5.25 -3.25
CA ARG A 158 29.01 4.93 -3.28
C ARG A 158 29.70 5.57 -4.47
N ARG A 159 29.09 5.47 -5.67
CA ARG A 159 29.62 6.14 -6.87
C ARG A 159 29.67 7.66 -6.70
N PHE A 160 28.67 8.27 -6.09
CA PHE A 160 28.71 9.71 -5.81
C PHE A 160 29.89 10.05 -4.88
N ASP A 161 30.08 9.30 -3.79
CA ASP A 161 31.19 9.49 -2.86
C ASP A 161 32.56 9.31 -3.54
N ASP A 162 32.70 8.28 -4.38
CA ASP A 162 33.93 8.04 -5.14
C ASP A 162 34.27 9.22 -6.07
N ALA A 163 33.27 9.77 -6.78
CA ALA A 163 33.48 10.93 -7.67
C ALA A 163 33.83 12.20 -6.89
N VAL A 164 33.25 12.40 -5.71
CA VAL A 164 33.59 13.55 -4.85
C VAL A 164 35.02 13.44 -4.34
N ALA A 165 35.46 12.23 -3.96
CA ALA A 165 36.83 11.98 -3.53
C ALA A 165 37.83 12.24 -4.66
N GLU A 166 37.56 11.70 -5.85
CA GLU A 166 38.39 11.91 -7.05
C GLU A 166 38.45 13.40 -7.45
N LEU A 167 37.32 14.11 -7.39
CA LEU A 167 37.30 15.56 -7.64
C LEU A 167 38.21 16.32 -6.67
N GLY A 168 38.19 15.96 -5.39
CA GLY A 168 39.04 16.57 -4.37
C GLY A 168 40.54 16.29 -4.56
N GLU A 169 40.90 15.09 -5.04
CA GLU A 169 42.30 14.76 -5.39
C GLU A 169 42.78 15.62 -6.58
N LEU A 170 41.97 15.73 -7.64
CA LEU A 170 42.29 16.53 -8.82
C LEU A 170 42.33 18.05 -8.53
N GLU A 171 41.53 18.51 -7.57
CA GLU A 171 41.56 19.89 -7.10
C GLU A 171 42.92 20.21 -6.43
N ILE A 172 43.41 19.31 -5.57
CA ILE A 172 44.72 19.45 -4.92
C ILE A 172 45.85 19.46 -5.96
N GLU A 173 45.75 18.61 -6.98
CA GLU A 173 46.73 18.52 -8.07
C GLU A 173 46.63 19.67 -9.10
N ASN A 174 45.60 20.52 -9.01
CA ASN A 174 45.28 21.56 -9.99
C ASN A 174 45.10 21.01 -11.43
N SER A 175 44.55 19.80 -11.55
CA SER A 175 44.35 19.09 -12.82
C SER A 175 42.87 18.85 -13.17
N LEU A 176 41.96 19.47 -12.42
CA LEU A 176 40.51 19.35 -12.54
C LEU A 176 39.97 19.92 -13.86
N THR A 177 38.96 19.24 -14.42
CA THR A 177 38.23 19.69 -15.62
C THR A 177 36.72 19.79 -15.35
N ASN A 178 36.02 20.46 -16.26
CA ASN A 178 34.55 20.55 -16.19
C ASN A 178 33.87 19.17 -16.28
N GLN A 179 34.57 18.15 -16.80
CA GLN A 179 34.01 16.81 -16.94
C GLN A 179 33.86 16.12 -15.59
N GLU A 180 34.85 16.24 -14.69
CA GLU A 180 34.76 15.64 -13.34
C GLU A 180 33.74 16.38 -12.47
N VAL A 181 33.66 17.72 -12.60
CA VAL A 181 32.61 18.51 -11.95
C VAL A 181 31.22 18.05 -12.42
N LEU A 182 31.03 17.91 -13.73
CA LEU A 182 29.77 17.46 -14.31
C LEU A 182 29.42 16.04 -13.84
N GLU A 183 30.40 15.16 -13.70
CA GLU A 183 30.21 13.81 -13.22
C GLU A 183 29.68 13.78 -11.77
N VAL A 184 30.27 14.55 -10.86
CA VAL A 184 29.75 14.68 -9.48
C VAL A 184 28.31 15.18 -9.47
N ILE A 185 28.02 16.21 -10.28
CA ILE A 185 26.67 16.78 -10.40
C ILE A 185 25.67 15.73 -10.92
N GLN A 186 26.00 15.04 -12.00
CA GLN A 186 25.14 14.00 -12.57
C GLN A 186 24.88 12.86 -11.58
N ARG A 187 25.93 12.41 -10.87
CA ARG A 187 25.82 11.33 -9.89
C ARG A 187 24.93 11.74 -8.71
N GLY A 188 25.08 12.96 -8.19
CA GLY A 188 24.27 13.48 -7.08
C GLY A 188 22.80 13.68 -7.45
N GLU A 189 22.54 14.19 -8.67
CA GLU A 189 21.17 14.35 -9.18
C GLU A 189 20.48 13.00 -9.35
N LEU A 190 21.15 12.02 -9.97
CA LEU A 190 20.62 10.69 -10.17
C LEU A 190 20.36 9.97 -8.84
N LEU A 191 21.26 10.10 -7.86
CA LEU A 191 21.07 9.60 -6.50
C LEU A 191 19.80 10.16 -5.87
N THR A 192 19.61 11.48 -5.93
CA THR A 192 18.43 12.16 -5.37
C THR A 192 17.14 11.71 -6.07
N ARG A 193 17.18 11.56 -7.41
CA ARG A 193 16.03 11.08 -8.18
C ARG A 193 15.65 9.65 -7.80
N LEU A 194 16.63 8.75 -7.71
CA LEU A 194 16.41 7.35 -7.31
C LEU A 194 15.85 7.29 -5.88
N ALA A 195 16.49 7.97 -4.92
CA ALA A 195 16.04 8.02 -3.53
C ALA A 195 14.58 8.49 -3.40
N LYS A 196 14.19 9.54 -4.15
CA LYS A 196 12.81 10.01 -4.20
C LYS A 196 11.84 8.97 -4.75
N GLN A 197 12.22 8.24 -5.80
CA GLN A 197 11.40 7.16 -6.36
C GLN A 197 11.21 6.04 -5.35
N VAL A 198 12.29 5.54 -4.74
CA VAL A 198 12.22 4.46 -3.73
C VAL A 198 11.39 4.89 -2.52
N ARG A 199 11.47 6.17 -2.13
CA ARG A 199 10.64 6.72 -1.04
C ARG A 199 9.15 6.60 -1.36
N ILE A 200 8.72 6.88 -2.59
CA ILE A 200 7.32 6.74 -3.01
C ILE A 200 6.90 5.26 -3.00
N GLU A 201 7.77 4.36 -3.44
CA GLU A 201 7.53 2.91 -3.39
C GLU A 201 7.39 2.42 -1.95
N ALA A 202 8.27 2.88 -1.05
CA ALA A 202 8.28 2.51 0.36
C ALA A 202 7.01 2.97 1.10
N LEU A 203 6.40 4.10 0.73
CA LEU A 203 5.14 4.53 1.35
C LEU A 203 4.00 3.52 1.18
N LYS A 204 4.05 2.65 0.17
CA LYS A 204 3.08 1.55 -0.02
C LYS A 204 3.19 0.46 1.04
N LEU A 205 4.30 0.40 1.78
CA LEU A 205 4.50 -0.52 2.91
C LEU A 205 3.85 -0.01 4.21
N GLY A 206 3.25 1.19 4.22
CA GLY A 206 2.53 1.71 5.37
C GLY A 206 3.38 1.73 6.65
N GLY A 207 2.91 1.05 7.70
CA GLY A 207 3.57 0.96 9.00
C GLY A 207 4.94 0.26 8.97
N GLU A 208 5.23 -0.53 7.94
CA GLU A 208 6.50 -1.27 7.80
C GLU A 208 7.60 -0.44 7.10
N ALA A 209 7.27 0.74 6.57
CA ALA A 209 8.20 1.57 5.80
C ALA A 209 9.31 2.22 6.65
N GLY A 210 9.20 2.22 7.99
CA GLY A 210 10.01 3.05 8.88
C GLY A 210 11.52 2.88 8.71
N LEU A 211 12.03 1.64 8.73
CA LEU A 211 13.46 1.37 8.57
C LEU A 211 13.97 1.74 7.18
N ILE A 212 13.16 1.52 6.15
CA ILE A 212 13.48 1.86 4.76
C ILE A 212 13.64 3.37 4.60
N LEU A 213 12.71 4.16 5.15
CA LEU A 213 12.77 5.62 5.08
C LEU A 213 14.03 6.17 5.76
N ILE A 214 14.40 5.64 6.93
CA ILE A 214 15.65 6.00 7.63
C ILE A 214 16.87 5.71 6.74
N GLN A 215 16.88 4.57 6.05
CA GLN A 215 17.97 4.20 5.16
C GLN A 215 18.07 5.13 3.94
N ILE A 216 16.94 5.52 3.35
CA ILE A 216 16.89 6.50 2.25
C ILE A 216 17.45 7.85 2.72
N ASP A 217 17.01 8.33 3.90
CA ASP A 217 17.48 9.59 4.47
C ASP A 217 19.00 9.55 4.73
N SER A 218 19.52 8.41 5.18
CA SER A 218 20.96 8.20 5.35
C SER A 218 21.73 8.30 4.04
N PHE A 219 21.19 7.80 2.92
CA PHE A 219 21.84 7.90 1.61
C PHE A 219 21.85 9.33 1.06
N GLU A 220 20.77 10.08 1.26
CA GLU A 220 20.66 11.49 0.83
C GLU A 220 21.45 12.45 1.73
N SER A 221 21.83 12.01 2.93
CA SER A 221 22.57 12.83 3.89
C SER A 221 23.86 13.39 3.27
N GLY A 222 24.08 14.70 3.42
CA GLY A 222 25.25 15.40 2.91
C GLY A 222 25.26 15.66 1.40
N VAL A 223 24.50 14.92 0.58
CA VAL A 223 24.52 15.04 -0.90
C VAL A 223 24.23 16.47 -1.35
N LYS A 224 23.13 17.04 -0.84
CA LYS A 224 22.70 18.40 -1.21
C LYS A 224 23.72 19.46 -0.80
N ASN A 225 24.41 19.26 0.32
CA ASN A 225 25.43 20.20 0.78
C ASN A 225 26.65 20.14 -0.13
N THR A 226 27.17 18.94 -0.41
CA THR A 226 28.28 18.73 -1.35
C THR A 226 27.96 19.31 -2.73
N PHE A 227 26.75 19.05 -3.23
CA PHE A 227 26.27 19.58 -4.50
C PHE A 227 26.30 21.12 -4.55
N ASN A 228 25.87 21.78 -3.47
CA ASN A 228 25.88 23.24 -3.39
C ASN A 228 27.29 23.83 -3.26
N LEU A 229 28.26 23.09 -2.72
CA LEU A 229 29.66 23.53 -2.64
C LEU A 229 30.30 23.45 -4.03
N VAL A 230 30.17 22.31 -4.70
CA VAL A 230 30.69 22.08 -6.07
C VAL A 230 30.13 23.06 -7.10
N LEU A 231 28.90 23.56 -6.91
CA LEU A 231 28.30 24.57 -7.79
C LEU A 231 28.74 26.02 -7.49
N LYS A 232 29.27 26.27 -6.29
CA LYS A 232 29.66 27.61 -5.85
C LYS A 232 31.12 27.93 -6.14
N ASP A 233 31.97 26.92 -6.02
CA ASP A 233 33.39 26.99 -6.40
C ASP A 233 33.53 27.05 -7.93
#